data_AF-A0A7C7PIH9-F1
#
_entry.id   AF-A0A7C7PIH9-F1
#
_cell.length_a   1.000
_cell.length_b   1.000
_cell.length_c   1.000
_cell.angle_alpha   90.00
_cell.angle_beta   90.00
_cell.angle_gamma   90.00
#
_symmetry.space_group_name_H-M   'P 1'
#
loop_
_entity.id
_entity.type
_entity.pdbx_description
1 polymer ?
#
loop_
_entity_poly.entity_id
_entity_poly.type
_entity_poly.pdbx_seq_one_letter_code
_entity_poly.pdbx_strand_id
1 'polypeptide(L)'
;MLASLKNVNSNARDGRLAILLVMIMLSSPMLSLIPAVSASGITQYAVQRDPAYISIGDLDCDGDNDIAAASSMGHFISVLYNDGNGGFKDRQDVFISNNDSHRAGFRDTADGVRIEIADVNGDGTND
;
A
#
# COMPACT_ATOMS: atom_id res chain seq x y z
N MET A 1 -59.43 12.97 -49.68
CA MET A 1 -58.69 14.05 -49.00
C MET A 1 -58.31 13.57 -47.59
N LEU A 2 -57.31 12.70 -47.44
CA LEU A 2 -56.98 12.07 -46.14
C LEU A 2 -55.53 11.56 -46.07
N ALA A 3 -54.55 12.41 -46.42
CA ALA A 3 -53.13 12.03 -46.46
C ALA A 3 -52.21 12.97 -45.64
N SER A 4 -52.73 13.66 -44.62
CA SER A 4 -51.93 14.65 -43.87
C SER A 4 -52.25 14.69 -42.38
N LEU A 5 -52.25 13.54 -41.71
CA LEU A 5 -52.33 13.47 -40.23
C LEU A 5 -51.24 12.60 -39.59
N LYS A 6 -50.47 11.83 -40.37
CA LYS A 6 -49.35 11.01 -39.84
C LYS A 6 -48.08 11.80 -39.53
N ASN A 7 -47.95 13.03 -40.04
CA ASN A 7 -46.67 13.76 -40.04
C ASN A 7 -46.46 14.69 -38.82
N VAL A 8 -47.51 15.02 -38.06
CA VAL A 8 -47.39 15.95 -36.92
C VAL A 8 -46.90 15.21 -35.66
N ASN A 9 -47.36 13.98 -35.44
CA ASN A 9 -46.96 13.16 -34.29
C ASN A 9 -45.55 12.55 -34.43
N SER A 10 -45.06 12.33 -35.65
CA SER A 10 -43.67 11.90 -35.89
C SER A 10 -42.70 13.02 -35.54
N ASN A 11 -42.94 14.23 -36.04
CA ASN A 11 -42.07 15.38 -35.79
C ASN A 11 -41.95 15.71 -34.28
N ALA A 12 -43.04 15.57 -33.53
CA ALA A 12 -43.03 15.76 -32.08
C ALA A 12 -42.28 14.64 -31.32
N ARG A 13 -42.32 13.40 -31.82
CA ARG A 13 -41.55 12.27 -31.28
C ARG A 13 -40.06 12.40 -31.57
N ASP A 14 -39.73 12.78 -32.80
CA ASP A 14 -38.36 12.97 -33.26
C ASP A 14 -37.69 14.14 -32.54
N GLY A 15 -38.43 15.23 -32.29
CA GLY A 15 -37.95 16.35 -31.48
C GLY A 15 -37.65 15.97 -30.02
N ARG A 16 -38.47 15.10 -29.41
CA ARG A 16 -38.21 14.60 -28.04
C ARG A 16 -36.98 13.70 -27.98
N LEU A 17 -36.78 12.85 -28.99
CA LEU A 17 -35.59 12.00 -29.10
C LEU A 17 -34.31 12.83 -29.35
N ALA A 18 -34.41 13.88 -30.17
CA ALA A 18 -33.29 14.79 -30.42
C ALA A 18 -32.86 15.51 -29.13
N ILE A 19 -33.82 16.03 -28.35
CA ILE A 19 -33.52 16.67 -27.05
C ILE A 19 -32.90 15.67 -26.07
N LEU A 20 -33.43 14.44 -25.99
CA LEU A 20 -32.86 13.39 -25.14
C LEU A 20 -31.42 13.07 -25.51
N LEU A 21 -31.12 12.92 -26.80
CA LEU A 21 -29.77 12.65 -27.30
C LEU A 21 -28.82 13.80 -27.01
N VAL A 22 -29.27 15.05 -27.19
CA VAL A 22 -28.49 16.24 -26.83
C VAL A 22 -28.19 16.26 -25.33
N MET A 23 -29.16 15.96 -24.47
CA MET A 23 -28.95 15.89 -23.02
C MET A 23 -27.96 14.78 -22.63
N ILE A 24 -27.98 13.63 -23.31
CA ILE A 24 -27.00 12.55 -23.12
C ILE A 24 -25.60 12.97 -23.61
N MET A 25 -25.52 13.63 -24.76
CA MET A 25 -24.25 14.12 -25.30
C MET A 25 -23.61 15.20 -24.43
N LEU A 26 -24.42 16.11 -23.86
CA LEU A 26 -23.93 17.14 -22.94
C LEU A 26 -23.56 16.58 -21.55
N SER A 27 -24.14 15.46 -21.11
CA SER A 27 -23.78 14.81 -19.85
C SER A 27 -22.59 13.85 -19.96
N SER A 28 -22.29 13.37 -21.17
CA SER A 28 -21.15 12.47 -21.45
C SER A 28 -19.78 13.01 -21.02
N PRO A 29 -19.41 14.30 -21.18
CA PRO A 29 -18.13 14.81 -20.69
C PRO A 29 -18.06 14.95 -19.16
N MET A 30 -19.17 14.89 -18.42
CA MET A 30 -19.16 15.00 -16.95
C MET A 30 -18.71 13.73 -16.25
N LEU A 31 -18.61 12.59 -16.96
CA LEU A 31 -18.13 11.32 -16.39
C LEU A 31 -16.59 11.18 -16.41
N SER A 32 -15.84 12.16 -16.92
CA SER A 32 -14.38 12.13 -16.95
C SER A 32 -13.72 12.82 -15.73
N LEU A 33 -14.48 13.15 -14.69
CA LEU A 33 -13.97 13.72 -13.45
C LEU A 33 -13.44 12.63 -12.50
N ILE A 34 -12.73 11.64 -13.04
CA ILE A 34 -11.84 10.84 -12.22
C ILE A 34 -10.66 11.79 -11.97
N PRO A 35 -10.38 12.26 -10.73
CA PRO A 35 -9.13 12.96 -10.50
C PRO A 35 -8.03 12.06 -11.06
N ALA A 36 -7.13 12.61 -11.86
CA ALA A 36 -5.98 11.87 -12.35
C ALA A 36 -5.31 11.26 -11.11
N VAL A 37 -5.55 9.97 -10.86
CA VAL A 37 -4.87 9.22 -9.83
C VAL A 37 -3.47 9.08 -10.38
N SER A 38 -2.62 10.05 -10.05
CA SER A 38 -1.18 9.90 -10.23
C SER A 38 -0.76 8.78 -9.30
N ALA A 39 -0.66 7.57 -9.83
CA ALA A 39 -0.04 6.41 -9.18
C ALA A 39 1.48 6.59 -9.10
N SER A 40 1.94 7.74 -8.62
CA SER A 40 3.36 8.07 -8.50
C SER A 40 3.61 8.87 -7.22
N GLY A 41 3.13 8.33 -6.10
CA GLY A 41 3.69 8.63 -4.78
C GLY A 41 4.61 7.48 -4.38
N ILE A 42 5.89 7.74 -4.16
CA ILE A 42 6.77 6.78 -3.50
C ILE A 42 6.69 7.06 -2.01
N THR A 43 6.15 6.12 -1.23
CA THR A 43 6.22 6.15 0.22
C THR A 43 7.50 5.44 0.66
N GLN A 44 8.29 6.06 1.53
CA GLN A 44 9.55 5.51 2.01
C GLN A 44 9.45 5.24 3.51
N TYR A 45 9.87 4.05 3.92
CA TYR A 45 9.94 3.64 5.32
C TYR A 45 11.41 3.48 5.71
N ALA A 46 11.85 4.24 6.70
CA ALA A 46 13.25 4.28 7.10
C ALA A 46 13.59 3.14 8.06
N VAL A 47 14.56 2.31 7.68
CA VAL A 47 15.15 1.26 8.54
C VAL A 47 16.52 1.69 9.08
N GLN A 48 17.16 0.81 9.85
CA GLN A 48 18.51 1.03 10.35
C GLN A 48 19.49 1.33 9.19
N ARG A 49 20.54 2.13 9.47
CA ARG A 49 21.59 2.47 8.48
C ARG A 49 22.22 1.21 7.90
N ASP A 50 22.62 1.22 6.63
CA ASP A 50 23.30 0.11 5.96
C ASP A 50 22.46 -1.19 6.01
N PRO A 51 21.20 -1.15 5.52
CA PRO A 51 20.37 -2.34 5.46
C PRO A 51 21.03 -3.38 4.54
N ALA A 52 21.20 -4.59 5.05
CA ALA A 52 21.92 -5.66 4.37
C ALA A 52 21.02 -6.84 4.00
N TYR A 53 19.92 -7.02 4.71
CA TYR A 53 19.00 -8.14 4.50
C TYR A 53 17.58 -7.78 4.93
N ILE A 54 16.61 -8.43 4.28
CA ILE A 54 15.19 -8.31 4.60
C ILE A 54 14.57 -9.70 4.70
N SER A 55 13.62 -9.86 5.62
CA SER A 55 12.75 -11.02 5.72
C SER A 55 11.30 -10.55 5.82
N ILE A 56 10.38 -11.42 5.41
CA ILE A 56 8.94 -11.13 5.34
C ILE A 56 8.18 -12.26 6.04
N GLY A 57 7.20 -11.90 6.86
CA GLY A 57 6.28 -12.82 7.52
C GLY A 57 5.34 -12.06 8.45
N ASP A 58 4.26 -12.69 8.88
CA ASP A 58 3.30 -12.14 9.84
C ASP A 58 3.90 -12.23 11.26
N LEU A 59 4.35 -11.09 11.80
CA LEU A 59 5.07 -11.00 13.09
C LEU A 59 4.17 -10.52 14.23
N ASP A 60 3.03 -9.89 13.93
CA ASP A 60 2.06 -9.43 14.94
C ASP A 60 0.74 -10.24 14.96
N CYS A 61 0.65 -11.30 14.16
CA CYS A 61 -0.49 -12.22 14.04
C CYS A 61 -1.76 -11.56 13.52
N ASP A 62 -1.65 -10.45 12.79
CA ASP A 62 -2.82 -9.76 12.23
C ASP A 62 -3.26 -10.33 10.87
N GLY A 63 -2.48 -11.27 10.31
CA GLY A 63 -2.74 -11.95 9.05
C GLY A 63 -2.14 -11.24 7.84
N ASP A 64 -1.49 -10.09 8.04
CA ASP A 64 -0.76 -9.37 7.01
C ASP A 64 0.75 -9.64 7.13
N ASN A 65 1.44 -9.69 5.98
CA ASN A 65 2.89 -9.89 6.00
C ASN A 65 3.62 -8.60 6.38
N ASP A 66 4.44 -8.68 7.42
CA ASP A 66 5.33 -7.64 7.90
C ASP A 66 6.73 -7.73 7.28
N ILE A 67 7.56 -6.73 7.54
CA ILE A 67 8.96 -6.70 7.09
C ILE A 67 9.90 -6.57 8.30
N ALA A 68 10.90 -7.44 8.37
CA ALA A 68 12.05 -7.27 9.23
C ALA A 68 13.30 -6.96 8.40
N ALA A 69 14.04 -5.91 8.78
CA ALA A 69 15.25 -5.47 8.10
C ALA A 69 16.47 -5.51 9.04
N ALA A 70 17.52 -6.18 8.59
CA ALA A 70 18.81 -6.29 9.26
C ALA A 70 19.80 -5.28 8.69
N SER A 71 20.71 -4.83 9.55
CA SER A 71 21.76 -3.89 9.21
C SER A 71 23.13 -4.47 9.55
N SER A 72 24.08 -4.35 8.63
CA SER A 72 25.46 -4.83 8.83
C SER A 72 26.28 -3.98 9.80
N MET A 73 25.79 -2.80 10.19
CA MET A 73 26.48 -1.88 11.09
C MET A 73 25.59 -1.47 12.28
N GLY A 74 24.45 -2.16 12.41
CA GLY A 74 23.37 -1.83 13.33
C GLY A 74 23.42 -2.64 14.60
N HIS A 75 22.88 -2.06 15.68
CA HIS A 75 22.64 -2.78 16.93
C HIS A 75 21.20 -3.27 17.03
N PHE A 76 20.42 -3.07 15.95
CA PHE A 76 18.98 -3.28 15.94
C PHE A 76 18.55 -3.99 14.65
N ILE A 77 17.54 -4.83 14.80
CA ILE A 77 16.64 -5.25 13.71
C ILE A 77 15.48 -4.27 13.68
N SER A 78 15.15 -3.76 12.50
CA SER A 78 14.01 -2.88 12.30
C SER A 78 12.81 -3.65 11.78
N VAL A 79 11.69 -3.61 12.49
CA VAL A 79 10.43 -4.22 12.08
C VAL A 79 9.47 -3.13 11.60
N LEU A 80 8.87 -3.37 10.44
CA LEU A 80 7.83 -2.55 9.84
C LEU A 80 6.56 -3.40 9.78
N TYR A 81 5.59 -3.07 10.61
CA TYR A 81 4.31 -3.77 10.64
C TYR A 81 3.40 -3.24 9.55
N ASN A 82 2.84 -4.14 8.75
CA ASN A 82 1.89 -3.81 7.72
C ASN A 82 0.57 -3.32 8.34
N ASP A 83 -0.14 -2.43 7.65
CA ASP A 83 -1.45 -1.95 8.08
C ASP A 83 -2.62 -2.61 7.33
N GLY A 84 -2.34 -3.54 6.42
CA GLY A 84 -3.34 -4.23 5.59
C GLY A 84 -3.94 -3.37 4.48
N ASN A 85 -3.57 -2.08 4.43
CA ASN A 85 -4.06 -1.10 3.46
C ASN A 85 -2.97 -0.64 2.47
N GLY A 86 -1.83 -1.33 2.46
CA GLY A 86 -0.69 -1.06 1.58
C GLY A 86 0.31 -0.06 2.16
N GLY A 87 0.21 0.24 3.46
CA GLY A 87 1.17 1.01 4.23
C GLY A 87 1.83 0.19 5.34
N PHE A 88 2.72 0.85 6.07
CA PHE A 88 3.33 0.32 7.29
C PHE A 88 3.11 1.30 8.45
N LYS A 89 2.95 0.74 9.65
CA LYS A 89 2.88 1.43 10.94
C LYS A 89 4.25 2.01 11.31
N ASP A 90 4.33 2.65 12.48
CA ASP A 90 5.62 3.12 13.01
C ASP A 90 6.60 1.96 13.18
N ARG A 91 7.85 2.17 12.75
CA ARG A 91 8.94 1.21 12.88
C ARG A 91 9.19 0.87 14.34
N GLN A 92 9.39 -0.41 14.62
CA GLN A 92 9.92 -0.90 15.88
C GLN A 92 11.36 -1.36 15.73
N ASP A 93 12.22 -1.03 16.69
CA ASP A 93 13.61 -1.49 16.72
C ASP A 93 13.84 -2.49 17.85
N VAL A 94 14.36 -3.66 17.49
CA VAL A 94 14.70 -4.74 18.41
C VAL A 94 16.22 -4.79 18.57
N PHE A 95 16.71 -4.59 19.79
CA PHE A 95 18.15 -4.57 20.09
C PHE A 95 18.73 -5.99 20.04
N ILE A 96 19.80 -6.18 19.27
CA ILE A 96 20.44 -7.49 19.02
C ILE A 96 21.86 -7.61 19.57
N SER A 97 22.45 -6.52 20.08
CA SER A 97 23.75 -6.53 20.77
C SER A 97 23.54 -6.45 22.28
N ASN A 98 24.43 -7.02 23.09
CA ASN A 98 24.27 -7.08 24.56
C ASN A 98 25.45 -6.47 25.32
N ASN A 99 26.08 -5.42 24.78
CA ASN A 99 27.13 -4.70 25.49
C ASN A 99 26.78 -3.22 25.77
N ASP A 100 26.07 -2.99 26.89
CA ASP A 100 25.89 -1.67 27.52
C ASP A 100 27.13 -1.21 28.33
N SER A 101 28.20 -2.02 28.39
CA SER A 101 29.39 -1.64 29.14
C SER A 101 30.27 -0.67 28.35
N HIS A 102 30.04 0.63 28.57
CA HIS A 102 30.97 1.71 28.19
C HIS A 102 32.36 1.62 28.87
N ARG A 103 32.62 0.59 29.71
CA ARG A 103 33.86 0.42 30.48
C ARG A 103 34.93 -0.37 29.73
N ALA A 104 34.56 -1.18 28.74
CA ALA A 104 35.51 -1.73 27.79
C ALA A 104 35.62 -0.71 26.65
N GLY A 105 36.83 -0.33 26.25
CA GLY A 105 37.06 0.56 25.10
C GLY A 105 36.67 -0.04 23.74
N PHE A 106 35.77 -1.03 23.72
CA PHE A 106 35.30 -1.73 22.54
C PHE A 106 33.78 -1.77 22.57
N ARG A 107 33.15 -1.33 21.48
CA ARG A 107 31.71 -1.44 21.24
C ARG A 107 31.44 -2.79 20.61
N ASP A 108 30.67 -3.64 21.26
CA ASP A 108 30.25 -4.90 20.66
C ASP A 108 29.16 -4.59 19.64
N THR A 109 29.46 -4.81 18.36
CA THR A 109 28.48 -4.67 17.29
C THR A 109 28.02 -6.07 16.95
N ALA A 110 26.78 -6.41 17.29
CA ALA A 110 26.17 -7.64 16.80
C ALA A 110 26.12 -7.54 15.27
N ASP A 111 26.91 -8.36 14.58
CA ASP A 111 26.92 -8.45 13.11
C ASP A 111 25.73 -9.32 12.65
N GLY A 112 24.53 -8.90 13.03
CA GLY A 112 23.27 -9.55 12.66
C GLY A 112 22.87 -9.19 11.23
N VAL A 113 23.60 -9.75 10.25
CA VAL A 113 23.37 -9.42 8.82
C VAL A 113 22.17 -10.16 8.26
N ARG A 114 21.80 -11.32 8.80
CA ARG A 114 20.74 -12.18 8.24
C ARG A 114 19.62 -12.36 9.25
N ILE A 115 18.38 -12.27 8.77
CA ILE A 115 17.15 -12.57 9.53
C ILE A 115 16.43 -13.69 8.78
N GLU A 116 15.91 -14.66 9.51
CA GLU A 116 15.00 -15.68 9.01
C GLU A 116 13.75 -15.62 9.88
N ILE A 117 12.59 -15.70 9.24
CA ILE A 117 11.29 -15.66 9.93
C ILE A 117 10.67 -17.04 9.75
N ALA A 118 10.35 -17.70 10.86
CA ALA A 118 9.73 -19.01 10.87
C ALA A 118 9.03 -19.26 12.21
N ASP A 119 8.00 -20.09 12.19
CA ASP A 119 7.49 -20.69 13.42
C ASP A 119 8.52 -21.71 13.96
N VAL A 120 9.41 -21.25 14.84
CA VAL A 120 10.48 -22.11 15.37
C VAL A 120 10.02 -22.91 16.59
N ASN A 121 8.93 -22.46 17.23
CA ASN A 121 8.46 -23.04 18.47
C ASN A 121 7.24 -23.98 18.29
N GLY A 122 6.60 -23.95 17.11
CA GLY A 122 5.47 -24.78 16.70
C GLY A 122 4.10 -24.27 17.16
N ASP A 123 3.96 -22.99 17.52
CA ASP A 123 2.70 -22.41 18.00
C ASP A 123 1.82 -21.84 16.88
N GLY A 124 2.27 -21.91 15.63
CA GLY A 124 1.58 -21.39 14.46
C GLY A 124 1.80 -19.90 14.21
N THR A 125 2.67 -19.25 14.99
CA THR A 125 3.08 -17.85 14.85
C THR A 125 4.51 -17.78 14.32
N ASN A 126 4.84 -16.76 13.52
CA ASN A 126 6.23 -16.59 13.13
C ASN A 126 7.03 -15.90 14.25
N ASP A 127 8.24 -16.41 14.48
CA ASP A 127 9.25 -15.85 15.39
C ASP A 127 10.40 -15.16 14.62
#